data_AF-A0A2G5U2G3-F1
#
_entry.id   AF-A0A2G5U2G3-F1
#
_cell.length_a   1.000
_cell.length_b   1.000
_cell.length_c   1.000
_cell.angle_alpha   90.00
_cell.angle_beta   90.00
_cell.angle_gamma   90.00
#
_symmetry.space_group_name_H-M   'P 1'
#
loop_
_entity.id
_entity.type
_entity.pdbx_description
1 polymer ?
#
loop_
_entity_poly.entity_id
_entity_poly.type
_entity_poly.pdbx_seq_one_letter_code
_entity_poly.pdbx_strand_id
1 'polypeptide(L)'
;MMSVKPGKRLEMEFYGNVTTITRMVYNAKDVLQTHIFTVCNGKNKTKCGFWENKKNKQKVGPATTFNKKKGLLIIPKVRLLDAGTYSATSGDRVQLYVM
;
A
#
# COMPACT_ATOMS: atom_id res chain seq x y z
N MET A 1 -5.06 -0.04 -13.76
CA MET A 1 -4.68 -1.44 -13.52
C MET A 1 -3.18 -1.55 -13.77
N MET A 2 -2.44 -2.37 -13.00
CA MET A 2 -0.99 -2.49 -13.09
C MET A 2 -0.52 -3.93 -12.91
N SER A 3 0.58 -4.29 -13.57
CA SER A 3 1.21 -5.61 -13.48
C SER A 3 2.71 -5.48 -13.23
N VAL A 4 3.29 -6.31 -12.37
CA VAL A 4 4.71 -6.24 -12.00
C VAL A 4 5.25 -7.63 -11.63
N LYS A 5 6.53 -7.89 -11.95
CA LYS A 5 7.20 -9.13 -11.53
C LYS A 5 7.58 -9.09 -10.04
N PRO A 6 7.53 -10.23 -9.31
CA PRO A 6 8.05 -10.31 -7.94
C PRO A 6 9.47 -9.76 -7.81
N GLY A 7 9.74 -9.08 -6.71
CA GLY A 7 11.04 -8.49 -6.38
C GLY A 7 11.37 -7.20 -7.14
N LYS A 8 10.57 -6.79 -8.13
CA LYS A 8 10.74 -5.50 -8.81
C LYS A 8 10.17 -4.34 -8.01
N ARG A 9 10.65 -3.15 -8.35
CA ARG A 9 10.14 -1.88 -7.84
C ARG A 9 8.77 -1.60 -8.47
N LEU A 10 7.81 -1.25 -7.63
CA LEU A 10 6.48 -0.80 -8.02
C LEU A 10 6.28 0.64 -7.57
N GLU A 11 5.75 1.46 -8.47
CA GLU A 11 5.38 2.84 -8.21
C GLU A 11 3.93 3.06 -8.64
N MET A 12 3.06 3.46 -7.72
CA MET A 12 1.65 3.70 -7.97
C MET A 12 1.32 5.17 -7.72
N GLU A 13 0.75 5.84 -8.71
CA GLU A 13 0.29 7.22 -8.60
C GLU A 13 -1.10 7.28 -7.98
N PHE A 14 -1.28 8.21 -7.04
CA PHE A 14 -2.54 8.58 -6.42
C PHE A 14 -2.64 10.11 -6.43
N TYR A 15 -3.70 10.62 -7.05
CA TYR A 15 -4.02 12.03 -7.18
C TYR A 15 -4.85 12.53 -6.00
N GLY A 16 -4.87 13.85 -5.81
CA GLY A 16 -5.63 14.51 -4.75
C GLY A 16 -4.98 14.42 -3.36
N ASN A 17 -5.78 14.71 -2.32
CA ASN A 17 -5.28 14.74 -0.95
C ASN A 17 -5.22 13.33 -0.34
N VAL A 18 -4.06 12.70 -0.44
CA VAL A 18 -3.83 11.34 0.08
C VAL A 18 -3.30 11.39 1.52
N THR A 19 -4.15 11.00 2.46
CA THR A 19 -3.77 10.85 3.89
C THR A 19 -3.60 9.40 4.30
N THR A 20 -4.38 8.51 3.66
CA THR A 20 -4.37 7.07 3.92
C THR A 20 -4.53 6.32 2.62
N ILE A 21 -3.85 5.18 2.51
CA ILE A 21 -4.04 4.21 1.44
C ILE A 21 -4.44 2.90 2.09
N THR A 22 -5.52 2.29 1.60
CA THR A 22 -5.97 0.97 2.04
C THR A 22 -5.69 -0.03 0.93
N ARG A 23 -5.26 -1.24 1.28
CA ARG A 23 -5.20 -2.34 0.32
C ARG A 23 -5.96 -3.57 0.81
N MET A 24 -6.61 -4.25 -0.12
CA MET A 24 -7.25 -5.53 0.07
C MET A 24 -6.42 -6.58 -0.66
N VAL A 25 -5.76 -7.45 0.11
CA VAL A 25 -4.82 -8.46 -0.40
C VAL A 25 -5.11 -9.82 0.23
N TYR A 26 -4.76 -10.91 -0.46
CA TYR A 26 -4.87 -12.26 0.09
C TYR A 26 -3.55 -12.67 0.73
N ASN A 27 -3.61 -13.36 1.87
CA ASN A 27 -2.44 -13.97 2.48
C ASN A 27 -2.18 -15.38 1.89
N ALA A 28 -1.12 -16.06 2.35
CA ALA A 28 -0.77 -17.40 1.89
C ALA A 28 -1.80 -18.51 2.21
N LYS A 29 -2.87 -18.20 2.95
CA LYS A 29 -3.97 -19.11 3.28
C LYS A 29 -5.26 -18.72 2.54
N ASP A 30 -5.17 -17.90 1.49
CA ASP A 30 -6.30 -17.35 0.73
C ASP A 30 -7.34 -16.60 1.58
N VAL A 31 -6.91 -16.03 2.70
CA VAL A 31 -7.75 -15.17 3.53
C VAL A 31 -7.55 -13.73 3.12
N LEU A 32 -8.64 -13.05 2.76
CA LEU A 32 -8.65 -11.62 2.45
C LEU A 32 -8.29 -10.79 3.69
N GLN A 33 -7.33 -9.88 3.53
CA GLN A 33 -6.87 -8.96 4.56
C GLN A 33 -6.99 -7.52 4.10
N THR A 34 -7.37 -6.64 5.02
CA THR A 34 -7.33 -5.19 4.81
C THR A 34 -6.12 -4.63 5.52
N HIS A 35 -5.23 -3.97 4.78
CA HIS A 35 -4.08 -3.26 5.32
C HIS A 35 -4.23 -1.76 5.10
N ILE A 36 -3.75 -0.97 6.06
CA ILE A 36 -3.84 0.50 6.06
C ILE A 36 -2.42 1.06 6.09
N PHE A 37 -2.10 1.95 5.17
CA PHE A 37 -0.88 2.76 5.16
C PHE A 37 -1.26 4.20 5.45
N THR A 38 -0.82 4.71 6.60
CA THR A 38 -1.00 6.12 6.95
C THR A 38 0.17 6.94 6.45
N VAL A 39 -0.12 8.01 5.71
CA VAL A 39 0.88 8.90 5.15
C VAL A 39 1.46 9.82 6.24
N CYS A 40 2.78 9.94 6.32
CA CYS A 40 3.46 10.73 7.35
C CYS A 40 3.27 12.24 7.18
N ASN A 41 2.77 12.95 8.20
CA ASN A 41 2.51 14.40 8.20
C ASN A 41 3.32 15.19 9.24
N GLY A 42 4.39 14.62 9.77
CA GLY A 42 5.24 15.26 10.78
C GLY A 42 4.68 15.20 12.20
N LYS A 43 3.35 15.19 12.37
CA LYS A 43 2.67 15.04 13.67
C LYS A 43 2.43 13.57 14.06
N ASN A 44 2.41 12.66 13.09
CA ASN A 44 2.08 11.24 13.28
C ASN A 44 3.27 10.28 13.13
N LYS A 45 4.50 10.71 13.44
CA LYS A 45 5.75 9.97 13.14
C LYS A 45 5.77 8.51 13.60
N THR A 46 5.13 8.18 14.72
CA THR A 46 5.10 6.82 15.27
C THR A 46 4.03 5.90 14.64
N LYS A 47 3.08 6.47 13.90
CA LYS A 47 1.88 5.79 13.37
C LYS A 47 1.76 5.88 11.84
N CYS A 48 2.86 6.14 11.13
CA CYS A 48 2.84 6.36 9.68
C CYS A 48 4.01 5.66 8.97
N GLY A 49 3.93 5.53 7.65
CA GLY A 49 5.05 5.02 6.83
C GLY A 49 5.20 3.50 6.83
N PHE A 50 4.21 2.76 7.32
CA PHE A 50 4.17 1.30 7.28
C PHE A 50 2.74 0.82 7.05
N TRP A 51 2.60 -0.42 6.57
CA TRP A 51 1.30 -1.08 6.50
C TRP A 51 0.94 -1.67 7.85
N GLU A 52 -0.30 -1.47 8.26
CA GLU A 52 -0.89 -2.07 9.44
C GLU A 52 -2.08 -2.94 9.03
N ASN A 53 -2.19 -4.15 9.57
CA ASN A 53 -3.39 -4.96 9.37
C ASN A 53 -4.55 -4.40 10.20
N LYS A 54 -5.65 -4.07 9.51
CA LYS A 54 -6.81 -3.39 10.10
C LYS A 54 -7.40 -4.16 11.29
N LYS A 55 -7.41 -5.49 11.23
CA LYS A 55 -8.04 -6.39 12.21
C LYS A 55 -7.22 -6.52 13.48
N ASN A 56 -5.92 -6.82 13.36
CA ASN A 56 -5.07 -7.16 14.51
C ASN A 56 -4.01 -6.10 14.85
N LYS A 57 -3.95 -4.99 14.11
CA LYS A 57 -3.03 -3.86 14.30
C LYS A 57 -1.54 -4.22 14.17
N GLN A 58 -1.23 -5.39 13.62
CA GLN A 58 0.16 -5.78 13.39
C GLN A 58 0.73 -5.03 12.19
N LYS A 59 2.00 -4.61 12.31
CA LYS A 59 2.76 -4.09 11.18
C LYS A 59 3.02 -5.23 10.20
N VAL A 60 2.74 -4.99 8.93
CA VAL A 60 2.95 -5.97 7.86
C VAL A 60 3.86 -5.37 6.79
N GLY A 61 4.63 -6.24 6.14
CA GLY A 61 5.43 -5.84 4.99
C GLY A 61 4.56 -5.55 3.76
N PRO A 62 5.17 -5.07 2.67
CA PRO A 62 6.58 -4.79 2.51
C PRO A 62 6.87 -3.37 3.01
N ALA A 63 8.16 -3.05 3.18
CA ALA A 63 8.57 -1.67 3.37
C ALA A 63 8.06 -0.81 2.20
N THR A 64 7.42 0.30 2.53
CA THR A 64 6.69 1.13 1.55
C THR A 64 6.90 2.59 1.92
N THR A 65 7.10 3.44 0.93
CA THR A 65 7.25 4.89 1.13
C THR A 65 6.22 5.63 0.28
N PHE A 66 5.76 6.79 0.74
CA PHE A 66 4.86 7.64 -0.04
C PHE A 66 5.48 9.02 -0.26
N ASN A 67 5.64 9.40 -1.52
CA ASN A 67 6.07 10.74 -1.91
C ASN A 67 4.85 11.64 -2.06
N LYS A 68 4.55 12.43 -1.03
CA LYS A 68 3.42 13.37 -1.01
C LYS A 68 3.43 14.37 -2.16
N LYS A 69 4.61 14.88 -2.55
CA LYS A 69 4.71 15.91 -3.59
C LYS A 69 4.33 15.37 -4.96
N LYS A 70 4.60 14.08 -5.20
CA LYS A 70 4.32 13.39 -6.46
C LYS A 70 3.07 12.50 -6.40
N GLY A 71 2.40 12.38 -5.25
CA GLY A 71 1.31 11.42 -5.08
C GLY A 71 1.74 9.95 -5.25
N LEU A 72 3.02 9.62 -5.02
CA LEU A 72 3.58 8.34 -5.47
C LEU A 72 3.79 7.36 -4.32
N LEU A 73 3.11 6.22 -4.34
CA LEU A 73 3.36 5.09 -3.44
C LEU A 73 4.43 4.17 -4.05
N ILE A 74 5.49 3.93 -3.29
CA ILE A 74 6.67 3.19 -3.77
C ILE A 74 6.85 1.94 -2.91
N ILE A 75 6.83 0.78 -3.56
CA ILE A 75 7.20 -0.51 -2.98
C ILE A 75 8.50 -0.96 -3.67
N PRO A 76 9.66 -0.90 -2.99
CA PRO A 76 10.95 -1.18 -3.63
C PRO A 76 11.11 -2.61 -4.15
N LYS A 77 10.50 -3.59 -3.45
CA LYS A 77 10.50 -5.01 -3.80
C LYS A 77 9.12 -5.58 -3.53
N VAL A 78 8.30 -5.65 -4.57
CA VAL A 78 6.94 -6.22 -4.48
C VAL A 78 6.98 -7.73 -4.24
N ARG A 79 6.05 -8.27 -3.46
CA ARG A 79 5.90 -9.72 -3.22
C ARG A 79 4.62 -10.22 -3.89
N LEU A 80 4.52 -11.52 -4.13
CA LEU A 80 3.30 -12.13 -4.71
C LEU A 80 2.04 -11.76 -3.90
N LEU A 81 2.13 -11.83 -2.57
CA LEU A 81 1.02 -11.50 -1.65
C LEU A 81 0.71 -10.00 -1.52
N ASP A 82 1.40 -9.14 -2.28
CA ASP A 82 1.06 -7.72 -2.36
C ASP A 82 0.04 -7.42 -3.47
N ALA A 83 -0.28 -8.40 -4.31
CA ALA A 83 -1.35 -8.33 -5.31
C ALA A 83 -2.71 -8.05 -4.66
N GLY A 84 -3.51 -7.20 -5.29
CA GLY A 84 -4.81 -6.80 -4.77
C GLY A 84 -5.23 -5.40 -5.19
N THR A 85 -6.26 -4.89 -4.53
CA THR A 85 -6.80 -3.55 -4.80
C THR A 85 -6.26 -2.55 -3.79
N TYR A 86 -5.69 -1.44 -4.28
CA TYR A 86 -5.22 -0.31 -3.50
C TYR A 86 -6.17 0.86 -3.71
N SER A 87 -6.59 1.51 -2.63
CA SER A 87 -7.52 2.64 -2.64
C SER A 87 -6.99 3.77 -1.77
N ALA A 88 -6.97 5.00 -2.28
CA ALA A 88 -6.59 6.20 -1.52
C ALA A 88 -7.81 6.94 -0.97
N THR A 89 -7.60 7.79 0.04
CA THR A 89 -8.66 8.67 0.58
C THR A 89 -9.20 9.67 -0.44
N SER A 90 -8.47 9.92 -1.52
CA SER A 90 -8.94 10.75 -2.64
C SER A 90 -10.02 10.09 -3.50
N GLY A 91 -10.23 8.78 -3.34
CA GLY A 91 -11.13 7.99 -4.20
C GLY A 91 -10.41 7.18 -5.27
N ASP A 92 -9.12 7.44 -5.49
CA ASP A 92 -8.31 6.72 -6.48
C ASP A 92 -8.15 5.25 -6.14
N ARG A 93 -8.23 4.40 -7.17
CA ARG A 93 -8.14 2.95 -7.04
C ARG A 93 -7.22 2.35 -8.09
N VAL A 94 -6.32 1.48 -7.64
CA VAL A 94 -5.39 0.74 -8.49
C VAL A 94 -5.52 -0.75 -8.19
N GLN A 95 -5.83 -1.53 -9.22
CA GLN A 95 -5.72 -2.98 -9.17
C GLN A 95 -4.29 -3.40 -9.55
N LEU A 96 -3.61 -4.12 -8.65
CA LEU A 96 -2.25 -4.63 -8.84
C LEU A 96 -2.27 -6.16 -9.03
N TYR A 97 -1.65 -6.59 -10.12
CA TYR A 97 -1.30 -7.98 -10.39
C TYR A 97 0.20 -8.19 -10.23
N VAL A 98 0.60 -9.29 -9.59
CA VAL A 98 2.00 -9.69 -9.46
C VAL A 98 2.16 -11.04 -10.15
N MET A 99 2.95 -11.07 -11.23
CA MET A 99 3.11 -12.22 -12.13
C MET A 99 4.58 -12.47 -12.44
#